data_AF-A0A9W8PDX4-F1
#
_entry.id   AF-A0A9W8PDX4-F1
#
_cell.length_a   1.000
_cell.length_b   1.000
_cell.length_c   1.000
_cell.angle_alpha   90.00
_cell.angle_beta   90.00
_cell.angle_gamma   90.00
#
_symmetry.space_group_name_H-M   'P 1'
#
loop_
_entity.id
_entity.type
_entity.pdbx_description
1 polymer ?
#
loop_
_entity_poly.entity_id
_entity_poly.type
_entity_poly.pdbx_seq_one_letter_code
_entity_poly.pdbx_strand_id
1 'polypeptide(L)'
;MICQGWLGRDDDPNTSHGQGLAYLLKAAARENWKAGFETEMILTFCVPVIIESISNPKVRLEKWFWDMLDNFKKNNPPTPAKTRHREQEGQDAGIPSLSIRNLGRLPDFINEPEIHRMEITCAYHRLCRDLRKVSEIVKAVTWEPGYQPTPMQLRLSRSYNSAYSVMLTVLVIMNALMQAFDPYNLALVGEAALCSSEVVSMAQRISQYRPLGASHVPLALAIAWAATEEQGLKAQLDELMKEYQQDWMVTCWDKVGYWWMDKFAELKERLAPRVVSPEQEDVLVAQGESAITVGSRAKQPAEECCVM
;
A
#
# COMPACT_ATOMS: atom_id res chain seq x y z
N MET A 1 0.84 7.46 15.51
CA MET A 1 2.22 7.04 15.20
C MET A 1 3.25 8.12 15.50
N ILE A 2 3.16 9.33 14.91
CA ILE A 2 4.14 10.42 15.14
C ILE A 2 4.38 10.70 16.63
N CYS A 3 3.31 10.95 17.40
CA CYS A 3 3.45 11.21 18.84
C CYS A 3 3.89 9.98 19.64
N GLN A 4 3.62 8.75 19.18
CA GLN A 4 4.14 7.53 19.83
C GLN A 4 5.65 7.42 19.61
N GLY A 5 6.11 7.67 18.39
CA GLY A 5 7.54 7.69 18.06
C GLY A 5 8.32 8.77 18.81
N TRP A 6 7.64 9.86 19.19
CA TRP A 6 8.26 11.04 19.81
C TRP A 6 8.12 11.11 21.33
N LEU A 7 6.97 10.70 21.89
CA LEU A 7 6.63 10.81 23.31
C LEU A 7 6.48 9.44 24.01
N GLY A 8 6.46 8.35 23.25
CA GLY A 8 6.37 7.01 23.83
C GLY A 8 7.62 6.66 24.63
N ARG A 9 7.53 5.57 25.39
CA ARG A 9 8.67 4.98 26.08
C ARG A 9 8.91 3.58 25.53
N ASP A 10 10.17 3.17 25.46
CA ASP A 10 10.58 1.86 24.93
C ASP A 10 10.01 0.67 25.73
N ASP A 11 9.59 0.92 26.97
CA ASP A 11 9.08 -0.06 27.92
C ASP A 11 7.55 -0.11 28.02
N ASP A 12 6.79 0.62 27.18
CA ASP A 12 5.32 0.58 27.24
C ASP A 12 4.80 -0.75 26.67
N PRO A 13 4.30 -1.68 27.52
CA PRO A 13 3.89 -3.00 27.09
C PRO A 13 2.51 -2.99 26.40
N ASN A 14 1.88 -1.82 26.25
CA ASN A 14 0.51 -1.68 25.80
C ASN A 14 0.35 -1.42 24.30
N THR A 15 -0.87 -1.68 23.84
CA THR A 15 -1.44 -1.43 22.51
C THR A 15 -0.80 -0.24 21.77
N SER A 16 -0.23 -0.47 20.57
CA SER A 16 0.31 0.63 19.74
C SER A 16 -0.76 1.71 19.51
N HIS A 17 -0.38 2.98 19.34
CA HIS A 17 -1.32 4.04 18.98
C HIS A 17 -2.09 3.68 17.70
N GLY A 18 -1.47 2.95 16.77
CA GLY A 18 -2.13 2.42 15.59
C GLY A 18 -3.26 1.44 15.93
N GLN A 19 -3.03 0.49 16.84
CA GLN A 19 -4.07 -0.41 17.35
C GLN A 19 -5.15 0.34 18.14
N GLY A 20 -4.78 1.33 18.95
CA GLY A 20 -5.73 2.17 19.69
C GLY A 20 -6.63 2.98 18.75
N LEU A 21 -6.05 3.59 17.71
CA LEU A 21 -6.81 4.27 16.65
C LEU A 21 -7.71 3.31 15.88
N ALA A 22 -7.25 2.09 15.58
CA ALA A 22 -8.07 1.08 14.93
C ALA A 22 -9.29 0.70 15.79
N TYR A 23 -9.10 0.57 17.11
CA TYR A 23 -10.20 0.34 18.06
C TYR A 23 -11.19 1.50 18.07
N LEU A 24 -10.71 2.75 18.14
CA LEU A 24 -11.55 3.94 18.11
C LEU A 24 -12.32 4.06 16.79
N LEU A 25 -11.67 3.80 15.64
CA LEU A 25 -12.33 3.78 14.34
C LEU A 25 -13.41 2.70 14.28
N LYS A 26 -13.13 1.50 14.80
CA LYS A 26 -14.10 0.40 14.85
C LYS A 26 -15.30 0.73 15.74
N ALA A 27 -15.08 1.44 16.84
CA ALA A 27 -16.17 1.96 17.68
C ALA A 27 -16.97 3.04 16.93
N ALA A 28 -16.28 4.01 16.32
CA ALA A 28 -16.91 5.10 15.56
C ALA A 28 -17.69 4.60 14.33
N ALA A 29 -17.33 3.45 13.75
CA ALA A 29 -18.05 2.84 12.62
C ALA A 29 -19.51 2.50 12.93
N ARG A 30 -19.88 2.40 14.21
CA ARG A 30 -21.26 2.10 14.64
C ARG A 30 -22.14 3.34 14.75
N GLU A 31 -21.54 4.52 14.71
CA GLU A 31 -22.23 5.78 14.91
C GLU A 31 -22.67 6.41 13.59
N ASN A 32 -23.78 7.15 13.62
CA ASN A 32 -24.35 7.79 12.44
C ASN A 32 -23.84 9.24 12.30
N TRP A 33 -22.56 9.39 11.99
CA TRP A 33 -21.91 10.69 11.85
C TRP A 33 -22.52 11.52 10.72
N LYS A 34 -22.75 12.80 11.01
CA LYS A 34 -23.17 13.82 10.04
C LYS A 34 -21.93 14.59 9.54
N ALA A 35 -22.09 15.28 8.41
CA ALA A 35 -21.07 16.18 7.88
C ALA A 35 -20.56 17.13 8.96
N GLY A 36 -19.24 17.29 9.07
CA GLY A 36 -18.64 18.15 10.08
C GLY A 36 -17.22 17.77 10.44
N PHE A 37 -16.74 18.37 11.51
CA PHE A 37 -15.38 18.17 12.02
C PHE A 37 -15.10 16.71 12.39
N GLU A 38 -16.07 16.01 12.98
CA GLU A 38 -15.95 14.63 13.41
C GLU A 38 -15.75 13.68 12.23
N THR A 39 -16.46 13.92 11.13
CA THR A 39 -16.30 13.14 9.89
C THR A 39 -14.89 13.34 9.30
N GLU A 40 -14.41 14.59 9.23
CA GLU A 40 -13.05 14.89 8.76
C GLU A 40 -11.97 14.27 9.66
N MET A 41 -12.18 14.28 10.98
CA MET A 41 -11.29 13.66 11.94
C MET A 41 -11.21 12.13 11.74
N ILE A 42 -12.36 11.47 11.57
CA ILE A 42 -12.41 10.02 11.33
C ILE A 42 -11.73 9.65 10.00
N LEU A 43 -12.02 10.38 8.93
CA LEU A 43 -11.38 10.17 7.63
C LEU A 43 -9.85 10.38 7.71
N THR A 44 -9.40 11.35 8.51
CA THR A 44 -7.97 11.59 8.75
C THR A 44 -7.31 10.42 9.47
N PHE A 45 -8.00 9.74 10.40
CA PHE A 45 -7.47 8.57 11.10
C PHE A 45 -7.39 7.30 10.25
N CYS A 46 -8.12 7.22 9.14
CA CYS A 46 -8.07 6.06 8.25
C CYS A 46 -6.66 5.81 7.71
N VAL A 47 -5.94 6.84 7.25
CA VAL A 47 -4.61 6.66 6.64
C VAL A 47 -3.59 6.09 7.64
N PRO A 48 -3.42 6.64 8.86
CA PRO A 48 -2.56 6.02 9.88
C PRO A 48 -2.92 4.56 10.21
N VAL A 49 -4.21 4.23 10.27
CA VAL A 49 -4.66 2.86 10.57
C VAL A 49 -4.40 1.91 9.41
N ILE A 50 -4.55 2.37 8.17
CA ILE A 50 -4.16 1.61 6.97
C ILE A 50 -2.65 1.35 7.00
N ILE A 51 -1.83 2.39 7.24
CA ILE A 51 -0.38 2.25 7.32
C ILE A 51 0.05 1.28 8.43
N GLU A 52 -0.59 1.34 9.60
CA GLU A 52 -0.35 0.36 10.67
C GLU A 52 -0.72 -1.07 10.23
N SER A 53 -1.87 -1.25 9.58
CA SER A 53 -2.37 -2.58 9.15
C SER A 53 -1.48 -3.28 8.12
N ILE A 54 -0.64 -2.51 7.42
CA ILE A 54 0.31 -3.05 6.44
C ILE A 54 1.47 -3.79 7.12
N SER A 55 1.94 -3.30 8.28
CA SER A 55 3.09 -3.88 9.00
C SER A 55 2.72 -4.53 10.34
N ASN A 56 1.46 -4.44 10.76
CA ASN A 56 0.97 -5.01 12.03
C ASN A 56 -0.20 -5.96 11.80
N PRO A 57 0.00 -7.30 11.85
CA PRO A 57 -1.06 -8.27 11.59
C PRO A 57 -2.19 -8.26 12.64
N LYS A 58 -1.98 -7.59 13.79
CA LYS A 58 -3.02 -7.37 14.81
C LYS A 58 -4.05 -6.32 14.39
N VAL A 59 -3.75 -5.49 13.38
CA VAL A 59 -4.66 -4.48 12.85
C VAL A 59 -5.20 -4.97 11.51
N ARG A 60 -6.47 -5.40 11.50
CA ARG A 60 -7.14 -5.91 10.30
C ARG A 60 -8.29 -5.00 9.88
N LEU A 61 -8.28 -4.60 8.61
CA LEU A 61 -9.34 -3.80 7.99
C LEU A 61 -10.49 -4.71 7.53
N GLU A 62 -11.27 -5.20 8.50
CA GLU A 62 -12.39 -6.11 8.22
C GLU A 62 -13.59 -5.35 7.61
N LYS A 63 -14.72 -6.05 7.42
CA LYS A 63 -15.97 -5.51 6.89
C LYS A 63 -16.40 -4.17 7.51
N TRP A 64 -16.18 -3.97 8.81
CA TRP A 64 -16.54 -2.73 9.52
C TRP A 64 -15.89 -1.49 8.91
N PHE A 65 -14.67 -1.59 8.38
CA PHE A 65 -13.93 -0.47 7.80
C PHE A 65 -14.59 -0.04 6.48
N TRP A 66 -14.93 -1.01 5.65
CA TRP A 66 -15.58 -0.77 4.36
C TRP A 66 -17.02 -0.25 4.52
N ASP A 67 -17.79 -0.87 5.42
CA ASP A 67 -19.15 -0.42 5.75
C ASP A 67 -19.14 1.04 6.25
N MET A 68 -18.16 1.40 7.08
CA MET A 68 -17.97 2.77 7.57
C MET A 68 -17.75 3.77 6.42
N LEU A 69 -16.85 3.46 5.48
CA LEU A 69 -16.59 4.32 4.33
C LEU A 69 -17.84 4.50 3.46
N ASP A 70 -18.61 3.43 3.27
CA ASP A 70 -19.83 3.46 2.47
C ASP A 70 -20.94 4.28 3.18
N ASN A 71 -21.07 4.14 4.51
CA ASN A 71 -21.97 4.96 5.33
C ASN A 71 -21.59 6.44 5.26
N PHE A 72 -20.30 6.77 5.33
CA PHE A 72 -19.85 8.16 5.18
C PHE A 72 -20.23 8.75 3.83
N LYS A 73 -20.00 8.02 2.74
CA LYS A 73 -20.37 8.45 1.39
C LYS A 73 -21.88 8.65 1.25
N LYS A 74 -22.68 7.78 1.87
CA LYS A 74 -24.15 7.87 1.86
C LYS A 74 -24.67 9.07 2.66
N ASN A 75 -24.10 9.31 3.83
CA ASN A 75 -24.52 10.40 4.73
C ASN A 75 -24.01 11.78 4.28
N ASN A 76 -22.97 11.80 3.45
CA ASN A 76 -22.32 13.02 2.98
C ASN A 76 -22.25 13.02 1.44
N PRO A 77 -23.41 13.07 0.75
CA PRO A 77 -23.43 13.10 -0.70
C PRO A 77 -22.65 14.32 -1.21
N PRO A 78 -21.96 14.20 -2.37
CA PRO A 78 -21.27 15.34 -2.96
C PRO A 78 -22.28 16.46 -3.22
N THR A 79 -21.93 17.68 -2.81
CA THR A 79 -22.71 18.87 -3.17
C THR A 79 -22.79 19.03 -4.69
N PRO A 80 -23.89 19.57 -5.26
CA PRO A 80 -24.04 19.75 -6.71
C PRO A 80 -22.86 20.48 -7.38
N ALA A 81 -22.23 21.42 -6.68
CA ALA A 81 -21.03 22.12 -7.16
C ALA A 81 -19.81 21.19 -7.31
N LYS A 82 -19.61 20.25 -6.37
CA LYS A 82 -18.53 19.23 -6.45
C LYS A 82 -18.80 18.22 -7.56
N THR A 83 -20.07 17.88 -7.80
CA THR A 83 -20.47 17.01 -8.91
C THR A 83 -20.20 17.67 -10.26
N ARG A 84 -20.59 18.93 -10.43
CA ARG A 84 -20.30 19.71 -11.64
C ARG A 84 -18.80 19.92 -11.87
N HIS A 85 -18.01 20.19 -10.83
CA HIS A 85 -16.55 20.27 -10.95
C HIS A 85 -15.94 18.93 -11.42
N ARG A 86 -16.38 17.80 -10.87
CA ARG A 86 -15.92 16.47 -11.33
C ARG A 86 -16.33 16.14 -12.76
N GLU A 87 -17.49 16.60 -13.20
CA GLU A 87 -17.95 16.44 -14.58
C GLU A 87 -17.13 17.32 -15.55
N GLN A 88 -16.74 18.52 -15.12
CA GLN A 88 -15.94 19.47 -15.91
C GLN A 88 -14.45 19.09 -15.97
N GLU A 89 -13.86 18.62 -14.86
CA GLU A 89 -12.45 18.21 -14.79
C GLU A 89 -12.23 16.77 -15.29
N GLY A 90 -13.32 16.08 -15.67
CA GLY A 90 -13.30 14.68 -16.12
C GLY A 90 -13.08 13.68 -14.97
N GLN A 91 -13.25 12.38 -15.26
CA GLN A 91 -13.05 11.29 -14.29
C GLN A 91 -11.61 11.20 -13.72
N ASP A 92 -10.68 12.03 -14.21
CA ASP A 92 -9.23 11.95 -13.96
C ASP A 92 -8.68 13.15 -13.14
N ALA A 93 -9.58 13.96 -12.57
CA ALA A 93 -9.27 15.17 -11.80
C ALA A 93 -8.65 14.92 -10.41
N GLY A 94 -8.79 13.70 -9.87
CA GLY A 94 -8.24 13.32 -8.59
C GLY A 94 -6.89 12.59 -8.70
N ILE A 95 -6.37 12.17 -7.54
CA ILE A 95 -5.31 11.17 -7.44
C ILE A 95 -5.97 9.89 -6.89
N PRO A 96 -6.61 9.06 -7.73
CA PRO A 96 -7.35 7.88 -7.26
C PRO A 96 -6.52 6.97 -6.35
N SER A 97 -5.23 6.81 -6.64
CA SER A 97 -4.33 5.94 -5.87
C SER A 97 -4.20 6.35 -4.39
N LEU A 98 -4.46 7.62 -4.05
CA LEU A 98 -4.47 8.12 -2.67
C LEU A 98 -5.84 8.05 -2.00
N SER A 99 -6.88 7.57 -2.69
CA SER A 99 -8.17 7.38 -2.04
C SER A 99 -8.06 6.34 -0.91
N ILE A 100 -8.71 6.60 0.22
CA ILE A 100 -8.73 5.72 1.40
C ILE A 100 -9.10 4.28 0.99
N ARG A 101 -10.04 4.13 0.06
CA ARG A 101 -10.47 2.82 -0.42
C ARG A 101 -9.37 2.08 -1.17
N ASN A 102 -8.57 2.75 -1.99
CA ASN A 102 -7.46 2.09 -2.69
C ASN A 102 -6.30 1.77 -1.75
N LEU A 103 -5.95 2.69 -0.83
CA LEU A 103 -4.91 2.44 0.17
C LEU A 103 -5.31 1.29 1.12
N GLY A 104 -6.58 1.22 1.52
CA GLY A 104 -7.08 0.18 2.42
C GLY A 104 -7.06 -1.24 1.84
N ARG A 105 -6.82 -1.41 0.52
CA ARG A 105 -6.65 -2.73 -0.11
C ARG A 105 -5.22 -3.26 0.01
N LEU A 106 -4.26 -2.40 0.35
CA LEU A 106 -2.85 -2.78 0.41
C LEU A 106 -2.57 -3.93 1.39
N PRO A 107 -3.18 -3.99 2.60
CA PRO A 107 -3.04 -5.14 3.48
C PRO A 107 -3.50 -6.45 2.82
N ASP A 108 -4.63 -6.45 2.11
CA ASP A 108 -5.13 -7.64 1.41
C ASP A 108 -4.15 -8.07 0.32
N PHE A 109 -3.59 -7.12 -0.43
CA PHE A 109 -2.61 -7.42 -1.49
C PHE A 109 -1.31 -8.01 -0.96
N ILE A 110 -0.87 -7.62 0.23
CA ILE A 110 0.36 -8.15 0.85
C ILE A 110 0.10 -9.53 1.48
N ASN A 111 -1.06 -9.72 2.11
CA ASN A 111 -1.37 -10.95 2.83
C ASN A 111 -1.89 -12.04 1.91
N GLU A 112 -2.74 -11.71 0.93
CA GLU A 112 -3.42 -12.63 0.01
C GLU A 112 -3.21 -12.23 -1.47
N PRO A 113 -1.96 -12.07 -1.94
CA PRO A 113 -1.66 -11.60 -3.30
C PRO A 113 -2.25 -12.48 -4.41
N GLU A 114 -2.28 -13.80 -4.24
CA GLU A 114 -2.69 -14.76 -5.27
C GLU A 114 -4.10 -14.51 -5.78
N ILE A 115 -5.04 -14.26 -4.87
CA ILE A 115 -6.44 -14.00 -5.22
C ILE A 115 -6.66 -12.59 -5.78
N HIS A 116 -5.68 -11.69 -5.63
CA HIS A 116 -5.75 -10.28 -6.03
C HIS A 116 -4.80 -9.91 -7.17
N ARG A 117 -4.17 -10.87 -7.85
CA ARG A 117 -3.15 -10.61 -8.90
C ARG A 117 -3.57 -9.56 -9.94
N MET A 118 -4.79 -9.67 -10.48
CA MET A 118 -5.30 -8.72 -11.46
C MET A 118 -5.49 -7.32 -10.85
N GLU A 119 -6.03 -7.25 -9.64
CA GLU A 119 -6.24 -5.99 -8.93
C GLU A 119 -4.91 -5.29 -8.60
N ILE A 120 -3.91 -6.05 -8.15
CA ILE A 120 -2.54 -5.57 -7.91
C ILE A 120 -1.97 -5.00 -9.20
N THR A 121 -2.07 -5.73 -10.31
CA THR A 121 -1.59 -5.27 -11.62
C THR A 121 -2.27 -3.97 -12.05
N CYS A 122 -3.60 -3.88 -11.92
CA CYS A 122 -4.33 -2.65 -12.25
C CYS A 122 -3.97 -1.48 -11.31
N ALA A 123 -3.81 -1.75 -10.01
CA ALA A 123 -3.44 -0.76 -9.01
C ALA A 123 -2.02 -0.23 -9.26
N TYR A 124 -1.07 -1.11 -9.63
CA TYR A 124 0.30 -0.74 -10.00
C TYR A 124 0.33 0.27 -11.15
N HIS A 125 -0.28 -0.06 -12.29
CA HIS A 125 -0.27 0.82 -13.46
C HIS A 125 -0.98 2.15 -13.20
N ARG A 126 -2.07 2.13 -12.43
CA ARG A 126 -2.76 3.34 -11.99
C ARG A 126 -1.86 4.21 -11.11
N LEU A 127 -1.16 3.60 -10.16
CA LEU A 127 -0.24 4.27 -9.27
C LEU A 127 0.92 4.90 -10.04
N CYS A 128 1.52 4.20 -11.01
CA CYS A 128 2.55 4.76 -11.88
C CYS A 128 2.06 6.01 -12.63
N ARG A 129 0.85 5.97 -13.19
CA ARG A 129 0.26 7.11 -13.89
C ARG A 129 0.02 8.29 -12.94
N ASP A 130 -0.58 8.03 -11.79
CA ASP A 130 -0.88 9.05 -10.79
C ASP A 130 0.42 9.66 -10.24
N LEU A 131 1.45 8.85 -9.98
CA LEU A 131 2.74 9.29 -9.45
C LEU A 131 3.45 10.23 -10.43
N ARG A 132 3.38 9.95 -11.74
CA ARG A 132 3.90 10.88 -12.76
C ARG A 132 3.25 12.25 -12.68
N LYS A 133 1.92 12.31 -12.55
CA LYS A 133 1.19 13.58 -12.38
C LYS A 133 1.64 14.32 -11.11
N VAL A 134 1.72 13.61 -9.99
CA VAL A 134 2.10 14.20 -8.70
C VAL A 134 3.56 14.64 -8.69
N SER A 135 4.46 13.91 -9.35
CA SER A 135 5.88 14.28 -9.52
C SER A 135 6.01 15.66 -10.18
N GLU A 136 5.26 15.92 -11.25
CA GLU A 136 5.29 17.22 -11.93
C GLU A 136 4.77 18.34 -11.02
N ILE A 137 3.74 18.06 -10.22
CA ILE A 137 3.26 19.03 -9.21
C ILE A 137 4.33 19.28 -8.14
N VAL A 138 4.96 18.22 -7.61
CA VAL A 138 6.04 18.32 -6.62
C VAL A 138 7.18 19.18 -7.14
N LYS A 139 7.60 18.98 -8.40
CA LYS A 139 8.61 19.84 -9.05
C LYS A 139 8.16 21.29 -9.09
N ALA A 140 6.91 21.56 -9.48
CA ALA A 140 6.36 22.93 -9.56
C ALA A 140 6.21 23.63 -8.19
N VAL A 141 6.08 22.87 -7.10
CA VAL A 141 5.99 23.39 -5.72
C VAL A 141 7.28 23.22 -4.92
N THR A 142 8.37 22.83 -5.58
CA THR A 142 9.73 22.84 -5.03
C THR A 142 10.42 24.11 -5.51
N TRP A 143 11.17 24.77 -4.64
CA TRP A 143 11.84 26.03 -4.94
C TRP A 143 13.35 25.91 -4.79
N GLU A 144 14.07 26.76 -5.50
CA GLU A 144 15.52 26.87 -5.40
C GLU A 144 15.96 27.35 -4.00
N PRO A 145 17.19 27.01 -3.56
CA PRO A 145 17.76 27.50 -2.31
C PRO A 145 17.68 29.03 -2.20
N GLY A 146 17.21 29.53 -1.05
CA GLY A 146 17.08 30.96 -0.78
C GLY A 146 15.72 31.58 -1.14
N TYR A 147 14.84 30.86 -1.83
CA TYR A 147 13.45 31.30 -2.02
C TYR A 147 12.71 31.40 -0.69
N GLN A 148 11.89 32.44 -0.53
CA GLN A 148 11.06 32.67 0.67
C GLN A 148 9.59 32.38 0.34
N PRO A 149 9.11 31.14 0.56
CA PRO A 149 7.73 30.79 0.23
C PRO A 149 6.75 31.44 1.20
N THR A 150 5.60 31.85 0.68
CA THR A 150 4.45 32.23 1.51
C THR A 150 3.97 31.03 2.35
N PRO A 151 3.28 31.25 3.48
CA PRO A 151 2.72 30.14 4.27
C PRO A 151 1.78 29.22 3.48
N MET A 152 1.08 29.75 2.48
CA MET A 152 0.22 28.96 1.60
C MET A 152 1.03 28.05 0.68
N GLN A 153 2.08 28.58 0.06
CA GLN A 153 3.00 27.82 -0.78
C GLN A 153 3.68 26.70 0.02
N LEU A 154 4.15 27.00 1.23
CA LEU A 154 4.75 26.01 2.12
C LEU A 154 3.80 24.86 2.46
N ARG A 155 2.53 25.19 2.79
CA ARG A 155 1.49 24.17 3.03
C ARG A 155 1.25 23.30 1.80
N LEU A 156 1.17 23.91 0.62
CA LEU A 156 0.96 23.19 -0.63
C LEU A 156 2.12 22.24 -0.94
N SER A 157 3.35 22.74 -0.83
CA SER A 157 4.57 21.96 -1.05
C SER A 157 4.65 20.77 -0.10
N ARG A 158 4.45 21.00 1.20
CA ARG A 158 4.41 19.92 2.20
C ARG A 158 3.33 18.88 1.86
N SER A 159 2.13 19.32 1.49
CA SER A 159 1.01 18.43 1.20
C SER A 159 1.31 17.51 0.01
N TYR A 160 1.81 18.07 -1.10
CA TYR A 160 2.16 17.27 -2.28
C TYR A 160 3.38 16.39 -2.06
N ASN A 161 4.39 16.85 -1.33
CA ASN A 161 5.53 16.01 -0.95
C ASN A 161 5.11 14.83 -0.08
N SER A 162 4.20 15.04 0.89
CA SER A 162 3.66 13.94 1.72
C SER A 162 2.85 12.95 0.88
N ALA A 163 2.00 13.44 -0.01
CA ALA A 163 1.24 12.62 -0.95
C ALA A 163 2.16 11.79 -1.86
N TYR A 164 3.18 12.43 -2.43
CA TYR A 164 4.18 11.79 -3.28
C TYR A 164 4.95 10.70 -2.54
N SER A 165 5.37 10.97 -1.30
CA SER A 165 6.10 10.00 -0.49
C SER A 165 5.25 8.76 -0.13
N VAL A 166 3.97 8.95 0.23
CA VAL A 166 3.04 7.84 0.45
C VAL A 166 2.87 7.01 -0.82
N MET A 167 2.65 7.66 -1.96
CA MET A 167 2.50 6.96 -3.25
C MET A 167 3.76 6.20 -3.64
N LEU A 168 4.94 6.80 -3.44
CA LEU A 168 6.21 6.16 -3.75
C LEU A 168 6.46 4.95 -2.84
N THR A 169 6.10 5.04 -1.56
CA THR A 169 6.15 3.91 -0.62
C THR A 169 5.26 2.77 -1.11
N VAL A 170 4.01 3.06 -1.49
CA VAL A 170 3.10 2.06 -2.04
C VAL A 170 3.64 1.49 -3.36
N LEU A 171 4.30 2.31 -4.19
CA LEU A 171 4.86 1.87 -5.46
C LEU A 171 5.99 0.85 -5.24
N VAL A 172 6.86 1.07 -4.26
CA VAL A 172 7.92 0.10 -3.91
C VAL A 172 7.29 -1.24 -3.46
N ILE A 173 6.27 -1.20 -2.61
CA ILE A 173 5.56 -2.42 -2.17
C ILE A 173 4.94 -3.14 -3.38
N MET A 174 4.21 -2.42 -4.23
CA MET A 174 3.53 -3.02 -5.38
C MET A 174 4.54 -3.54 -6.40
N ASN A 175 5.65 -2.86 -6.63
CA ASN A 175 6.72 -3.33 -7.51
C ASN A 175 7.34 -4.63 -6.98
N ALA A 176 7.58 -4.74 -5.66
CA ALA A 176 8.04 -5.98 -5.04
C ALA A 176 7.02 -7.13 -5.21
N LEU A 177 5.72 -6.86 -5.08
CA LEU A 177 4.66 -7.84 -5.36
C LEU A 177 4.65 -8.27 -6.84
N MET A 178 4.79 -7.31 -7.77
CA MET A 178 4.86 -7.59 -9.20
C MET A 178 6.07 -8.46 -9.54
N GLN A 179 7.24 -8.17 -8.95
CA GLN A 179 8.45 -9.01 -9.11
C GLN A 179 8.26 -10.41 -8.51
N ALA A 180 7.53 -10.54 -7.40
CA ALA A 180 7.24 -11.85 -6.83
C ALA A 180 6.38 -12.71 -7.77
N PHE A 181 5.45 -12.11 -8.52
CA PHE A 181 4.67 -12.81 -9.54
C PHE A 181 5.45 -13.10 -10.84
N ASP A 182 6.43 -12.28 -11.17
CA ASP A 182 7.21 -12.38 -12.40
C ASP A 182 8.70 -12.06 -12.15
N PRO A 183 9.45 -13.00 -11.52
CA PRO A 183 10.83 -12.74 -11.07
C PRO A 183 11.83 -12.48 -12.20
N TYR A 184 11.48 -12.86 -13.43
CA TYR A 184 12.36 -12.73 -14.60
C TYR A 184 12.13 -11.45 -15.40
N ASN A 185 11.19 -10.61 -14.96
CA ASN A 185 10.89 -9.35 -15.62
C ASN A 185 11.90 -8.26 -15.26
N LEU A 186 12.93 -8.15 -16.08
CA LEU A 186 14.01 -7.17 -15.89
C LEU A 186 13.51 -5.71 -15.91
N ALA A 187 12.36 -5.42 -16.52
CA ALA A 187 11.80 -4.07 -16.48
C ALA A 187 11.35 -3.72 -15.05
N LEU A 188 10.75 -4.66 -14.31
CA LEU A 188 10.35 -4.44 -12.92
C LEU A 188 11.55 -4.24 -12.00
N VAL A 189 12.66 -4.95 -12.25
CA VAL A 189 13.93 -4.77 -11.52
C VAL A 189 14.50 -3.37 -11.75
N GLY A 190 14.52 -2.91 -13.01
CA GLY A 190 14.95 -1.55 -13.35
C GLY A 190 14.06 -0.48 -12.71
N GLU A 191 12.74 -0.68 -12.72
CA GLU A 191 11.78 0.21 -12.05
C GLU A 191 12.00 0.24 -10.52
N ALA A 192 12.36 -0.88 -9.89
CA ALA A 192 12.66 -0.94 -8.46
C ALA A 192 13.87 -0.08 -8.06
N ALA A 193 14.94 -0.14 -8.86
CA ALA A 193 16.13 0.68 -8.66
C ALA A 193 15.82 2.18 -8.80
N LEU A 194 15.05 2.55 -9.83
CA LEU A 194 14.57 3.92 -10.01
C LEU A 194 13.70 4.38 -8.83
N CYS A 195 12.76 3.55 -8.37
CA CYS A 195 11.91 3.88 -7.22
C CYS A 195 12.75 4.10 -5.94
N SER A 196 13.74 3.23 -5.70
CA SER A 196 14.61 3.32 -4.52
C SER A 196 15.49 4.57 -4.54
N SER A 197 16.08 4.89 -5.70
CA SER A 197 16.79 6.15 -5.93
C SER A 197 15.87 7.36 -5.67
N GLU A 198 14.63 7.29 -6.12
CA GLU A 198 13.70 8.39 -5.93
C GLU A 198 13.22 8.55 -4.48
N VAL A 199 13.21 7.47 -3.69
CA VAL A 199 13.01 7.54 -2.24
C VAL A 199 14.16 8.31 -1.56
N VAL A 200 15.41 8.06 -1.97
CA VAL A 200 16.58 8.81 -1.48
C VAL A 200 16.45 10.31 -1.82
N SER A 201 16.21 10.64 -3.09
CA SER A 201 16.01 12.02 -3.55
C SER A 201 14.88 12.74 -2.80
N MET A 202 13.76 12.03 -2.59
CA MET A 202 12.61 12.55 -1.86
C MET A 202 12.95 12.81 -0.39
N ALA A 203 13.58 11.85 0.30
CA ALA A 203 13.96 11.96 1.70
C ALA A 203 14.93 13.13 1.95
N GLN A 204 15.90 13.35 1.06
CA GLN A 204 16.81 14.50 1.15
C GLN A 204 16.06 15.83 0.97
N ARG A 205 15.18 15.92 -0.04
CA ARG A 205 14.42 17.14 -0.35
C ARG A 205 13.50 17.58 0.79
N ILE A 206 12.87 16.63 1.47
CA ILE A 206 11.87 16.92 2.49
C ILE A 206 12.42 16.92 3.92
N SER A 207 13.73 16.69 4.06
CA SER A 207 14.46 16.77 5.34
C SER A 207 14.28 18.11 6.07
N GLN A 208 14.14 19.21 5.33
CA GLN A 208 13.86 20.54 5.87
C GLN A 208 12.53 20.64 6.65
N TYR A 209 11.62 19.68 6.47
CA TYR A 209 10.33 19.64 7.16
C TYR A 209 10.33 18.70 8.38
N ARG A 210 11.48 18.15 8.74
CA ARG A 210 11.63 17.28 9.91
C ARG A 210 11.37 18.05 11.22
N PRO A 211 10.88 17.35 12.28
CA PRO A 211 10.47 15.94 12.25
C PRO A 211 9.03 15.76 11.73
N LEU A 212 8.13 16.70 11.98
CA LEU A 212 6.69 16.49 11.80
C LEU A 212 6.26 16.38 10.34
N GLY A 213 6.78 17.24 9.47
CA GLY A 213 6.43 17.29 8.05
C GLY A 213 7.03 16.16 7.23
N ALA A 214 8.01 15.43 7.77
CA ALA A 214 8.68 14.30 7.13
C ALA A 214 8.51 12.97 7.89
N SER A 215 7.55 12.91 8.82
CA SER A 215 7.30 11.75 9.69
C SER A 215 6.89 10.45 9.01
N HIS A 216 6.56 10.50 7.72
CA HIS A 216 6.23 9.34 6.89
C HIS A 216 7.44 8.78 6.15
N VAL A 217 8.55 9.54 6.05
CA VAL A 217 9.77 9.17 5.32
C VAL A 217 10.48 7.95 5.90
N PRO A 218 10.60 7.76 7.23
CA PRO A 218 11.33 6.61 7.75
C PRO A 218 10.75 5.27 7.31
N LEU A 219 9.42 5.18 7.19
CA LEU A 219 8.76 3.98 6.67
C LEU A 219 9.10 3.77 5.19
N ALA A 220 9.10 4.84 4.38
CA ALA A 220 9.49 4.77 2.98
C ALA A 220 10.94 4.28 2.82
N LEU A 221 11.86 4.81 3.64
CA LEU A 221 13.27 4.42 3.66
C LEU A 221 13.44 2.95 4.05
N ALA A 222 12.79 2.50 5.13
CA ALA A 222 12.86 1.10 5.58
C ALA A 222 12.36 0.12 4.51
N ILE A 223 11.25 0.45 3.84
CA ILE A 223 10.67 -0.38 2.78
C ILE A 223 11.56 -0.39 1.52
N ALA A 224 12.08 0.77 1.10
CA ALA A 224 12.99 0.85 -0.04
C ALA A 224 14.30 0.10 0.23
N TRP A 225 14.84 0.21 1.45
CA TRP A 225 16.04 -0.51 1.87
C TRP A 225 15.84 -2.02 1.83
N ALA A 226 14.66 -2.49 2.23
CA ALA A 226 14.26 -3.88 2.17
C ALA A 226 14.06 -4.39 0.73
N ALA A 227 13.53 -3.54 -0.15
CA ALA A 227 13.19 -3.90 -1.53
C ALA A 227 14.39 -3.91 -2.49
N THR A 228 15.45 -3.14 -2.21
CA THR A 228 16.60 -3.02 -3.10
C THR A 228 17.72 -4.03 -2.77
N GLU A 229 18.30 -4.59 -3.82
CA GLU A 229 19.50 -5.44 -3.76
C GLU A 229 20.77 -4.67 -4.15
N GLU A 230 20.63 -3.43 -4.63
CA GLU A 230 21.77 -2.59 -5.02
C GLU A 230 22.51 -2.06 -3.79
N GLN A 231 23.74 -2.51 -3.59
CA GLN A 231 24.54 -2.17 -2.39
C GLN A 231 24.75 -0.66 -2.21
N GLY A 232 24.97 0.08 -3.30
CA GLY A 232 25.18 1.52 -3.27
C GLY A 232 23.94 2.29 -2.78
N LEU A 233 22.76 1.97 -3.33
CA LEU A 233 21.49 2.54 -2.85
C LEU A 233 21.16 2.09 -1.43
N LYS A 234 21.43 0.82 -1.09
CA LYS A 234 21.18 0.28 0.24
C LYS A 234 21.98 1.02 1.32
N ALA A 235 23.23 1.38 1.05
CA ALA A 235 24.05 2.19 1.94
C ALA A 235 23.49 3.62 2.11
N GLN A 236 23.05 4.27 1.04
CA GLN A 236 22.45 5.61 1.11
C GLN A 236 21.14 5.61 1.90
N LEU A 237 20.29 4.60 1.68
CA LEU A 237 19.02 4.43 2.41
C LEU A 237 19.27 4.20 3.90
N ASP A 238 20.28 3.39 4.25
CA ASP A 238 20.70 3.13 5.63
C ASP A 238 21.22 4.39 6.33
N GLU A 239 22.05 5.19 5.65
CA GLU A 239 22.56 6.46 6.18
C GLU A 239 21.42 7.45 6.46
N LEU A 240 20.51 7.64 5.48
CA LEU A 240 19.34 8.49 5.67
C LEU A 240 18.41 7.95 6.77
N MET A 241 18.21 6.64 6.85
CA MET A 241 17.38 6.04 7.89
C MET A 241 17.95 6.31 9.28
N LYS A 242 19.27 6.25 9.47
CA LYS A 242 19.95 6.64 10.71
C LYS A 242 19.83 8.12 11.02
N GLU A 243 19.92 8.99 10.01
CA GLU A 243 19.72 10.43 10.17
C GLU A 243 18.30 10.72 10.67
N TYR A 244 17.31 10.11 10.02
CA TYR A 244 15.89 10.23 10.38
C TYR A 244 15.60 9.59 11.75
N GLN A 245 16.20 8.45 12.10
CA GLN A 245 16.02 7.78 13.39
C GLN A 245 16.27 8.71 14.60
N GLN A 246 17.10 9.75 14.46
CA GLN A 246 17.37 10.74 15.51
C GLN A 246 16.12 11.55 15.92
N ASP A 247 15.11 11.63 15.06
CA ASP A 247 13.86 12.35 15.35
C ASP A 247 12.85 11.50 16.15
N TRP A 248 13.00 10.18 16.16
CA TRP A 248 12.05 9.22 16.74
C TRP A 248 12.77 8.21 17.61
N MET A 249 12.65 8.30 18.92
CA MET A 249 13.39 7.43 19.84
C MET A 249 12.76 6.04 20.03
N VAL A 250 11.44 5.93 19.83
CA VAL A 250 10.68 4.73 20.22
C VAL A 250 10.56 3.71 19.09
N THR A 251 10.41 4.17 17.84
CA THR A 251 10.30 3.27 16.69
C THR A 251 11.70 2.97 16.17
N CYS A 252 12.13 1.72 16.27
CA CYS A 252 13.38 1.27 15.66
C CYS A 252 13.14 0.92 14.18
N TRP A 253 13.49 1.84 13.28
CA TRP A 253 13.22 1.71 11.84
C TRP A 253 14.04 0.59 11.19
N ASP A 254 15.21 0.26 11.72
CA ASP A 254 16.00 -0.91 11.28
C ASP A 254 15.19 -2.21 11.42
N LYS A 255 14.50 -2.40 12.56
CA LYS A 255 13.65 -3.58 12.78
C LYS A 255 12.49 -3.63 11.78
N VAL A 256 11.94 -2.48 11.42
CA VAL A 256 10.89 -2.38 10.38
C VAL A 256 11.47 -2.77 9.02
N GLY A 257 12.67 -2.32 8.68
CA GLY A 257 13.38 -2.69 7.45
C GLY A 257 13.64 -4.20 7.35
N TYR A 258 14.16 -4.82 8.42
CA TYR A 258 14.37 -6.27 8.47
C TYR A 258 13.07 -7.05 8.33
N TRP A 259 12.00 -6.64 9.02
CA TRP A 259 10.68 -7.27 8.87
C TRP A 259 10.18 -7.24 7.43
N TRP A 260 10.34 -6.11 6.73
CA TRP A 260 9.96 -5.99 5.33
C TRP A 260 10.84 -6.82 4.40
N MET A 261 12.14 -6.93 4.70
CA MET A 261 13.07 -7.76 3.94
C MET A 261 12.64 -9.23 4.00
N ASP A 262 12.34 -9.73 5.21
CA ASP A 262 11.82 -11.08 5.42
C ASP A 262 10.47 -11.26 4.71
N LYS A 263 9.58 -10.25 4.79
CA LYS A 263 8.27 -10.31 4.14
C LYS A 263 8.37 -10.36 2.62
N PHE A 264 9.27 -9.59 2.01
CA PHE A 264 9.48 -9.65 0.56
C PHE A 264 10.14 -10.96 0.12
N ALA A 265 11.06 -11.51 0.92
CA ALA A 265 11.64 -12.83 0.65
C ALA A 265 10.57 -13.93 0.70
N GLU A 266 9.71 -13.94 1.73
CA GLU A 266 8.56 -14.84 1.85
C GLU A 266 7.63 -14.74 0.63
N LEU A 267 7.32 -13.53 0.18
CA LEU A 267 6.47 -13.30 -0.99
C LEU A 267 7.10 -13.83 -2.27
N LYS A 268 8.40 -13.58 -2.50
CA LYS A 268 9.14 -14.11 -3.65
C LYS A 268 9.12 -15.64 -3.66
N GLU A 269 9.38 -16.29 -2.52
CA GLU A 269 9.36 -17.76 -2.42
C GLU A 269 7.96 -18.33 -2.66
N ARG A 270 6.95 -17.72 -2.04
CA ARG A 270 5.55 -18.19 -2.12
C ARG A 270 4.94 -18.04 -3.52
N LEU A 271 5.28 -16.96 -4.23
CA LEU A 271 4.68 -16.60 -5.52
C LEU A 271 5.53 -17.00 -6.73
N ALA A 272 6.80 -17.39 -6.52
CA ALA A 272 7.66 -17.85 -7.59
C ALA A 272 6.94 -18.93 -8.42
N PRO A 273 6.99 -18.85 -9.76
CA PRO A 273 6.48 -19.92 -10.61
C PRO A 273 7.13 -21.24 -10.19
N ARG A 274 6.32 -22.18 -9.72
CA ARG A 274 6.81 -23.54 -9.48
C ARG A 274 7.18 -24.11 -10.84
N VAL A 275 8.48 -24.23 -11.10
CA VAL A 275 8.97 -25.02 -12.22
C VAL A 275 8.51 -26.45 -11.95
N VAL A 276 7.41 -26.85 -12.58
CA VAL A 276 7.02 -28.25 -12.66
C VAL A 276 8.17 -28.91 -13.40
N SER A 277 8.90 -29.83 -12.75
CA SER A 277 9.95 -30.54 -13.45
C SER A 277 9.31 -31.31 -14.62
N PRO A 278 10.06 -31.60 -15.71
CA PRO A 278 9.55 -32.42 -16.81
C PRO A 278 8.93 -33.74 -16.32
N GLU A 279 9.47 -34.31 -15.23
CA GLU A 279 8.98 -35.53 -14.60
C GLU A 279 7.60 -35.36 -13.94
N GLN A 280 7.27 -34.15 -13.46
CA GLN A 280 5.96 -33.84 -12.89
C GLN A 280 4.91 -33.50 -13.97
N GLU A 281 5.33 -32.97 -15.12
CA GLU A 281 4.48 -32.81 -16.30
C GLU A 281 4.06 -34.18 -16.85
N ASP A 282 5.00 -35.13 -16.97
CA ASP A 282 4.69 -36.50 -17.40
C ASP A 282 3.74 -37.23 -16.44
N VAL A 283 3.86 -37.00 -15.13
CA VAL A 283 2.94 -37.57 -14.12
C VAL A 283 1.54 -36.94 -14.21
N LEU A 284 1.43 -35.63 -14.47
CA LEU A 284 0.13 -34.96 -14.64
C LEU A 284 -0.55 -35.34 -15.95
N VAL A 285 0.21 -35.52 -17.03
CA VAL A 285 -0.29 -36.01 -18.33
C VAL A 285 -0.73 -37.47 -18.22
N ALA A 286 0.06 -38.34 -17.58
CA ALA A 286 -0.30 -39.75 -17.35
C ALA A 286 -1.55 -39.91 -16.46
N GLN A 287 -1.73 -39.04 -15.45
CA GLN A 287 -2.93 -39.01 -14.61
C GLN A 287 -4.17 -38.47 -15.35
N GLY A 288 -3.99 -37.54 -16.30
CA GLY A 288 -5.05 -37.07 -17.18
C GLY A 288 -5.53 -38.13 -18.18
N GLU A 289 -4.61 -38.90 -18.79
CA GLU A 289 -4.93 -39.94 -19.76
C GLU A 289 -5.58 -41.18 -19.11
N SER A 290 -5.19 -41.52 -17.88
CA SER A 290 -5.81 -42.61 -17.12
C SER A 290 -7.21 -42.26 -16.60
N ALA A 291 -7.55 -40.98 -16.43
CA ALA A 291 -8.91 -40.54 -16.14
C ALA A 291 -9.84 -40.60 -17.37
N ILE A 292 -9.30 -40.39 -18.58
CA ILE A 292 -10.08 -40.42 -19.84
C ILE A 292 -10.40 -41.86 -20.27
N THR A 293 -9.60 -42.86 -19.88
CA THR A 293 -9.79 -44.27 -20.26
C THR A 293 -10.80 -45.04 -19.39
N VAL A 294 -11.24 -44.50 -18.25
CA VAL A 294 -12.26 -45.15 -17.38
C VAL A 294 -13.70 -44.69 -17.71
N GLY A 295 -13.87 -43.74 -18.63
CA GLY A 295 -15.17 -43.13 -18.98
C GLY A 295 -15.96 -43.81 -20.12
N SER A 296 -15.69 -45.05 -20.49
CA SER A 296 -16.47 -45.78 -21.50
C SER A 296 -17.17 -46.99 -20.89
N ARG A 297 -18.35 -46.77 -20.29
CA ARG A 297 -19.32 -47.85 -20.06
C ARG A 297 -20.70 -47.46 -20.57
N ALA A 298 -21.04 -48.14 -21.66
CA ALA A 298 -22.30 -48.33 -22.36
C ALA A 298 -23.58 -47.65 -21.81
N LYS A 299 -24.26 -46.95 -22.73
CA LYS A 299 -25.70 -46.63 -22.69
C LYS A 299 -26.52 -47.92 -22.52
N GLN A 300 -27.50 -47.90 -21.61
CA GLN A 300 -28.66 -48.78 -21.65
C GLN A 300 -29.96 -47.96 -21.57
N PRO A 301 -31.05 -48.43 -22.21
CA PRO A 301 -32.20 -47.61 -22.58
C PRO A 301 -33.27 -47.54 -21.49
N ALA A 302 -34.18 -46.58 -21.70
CA ALA A 302 -35.37 -46.35 -20.90
C ALA A 302 -36.35 -47.54 -20.93
N GLU A 303 -36.84 -47.93 -19.75
CA GLU A 303 -38.14 -48.58 -19.60
C GLU A 303 -38.87 -48.03 -18.36
N GLU A 304 -40.17 -47.89 -18.55
CA GLU A 304 -41.21 -47.40 -17.66
C GLU A 304 -41.40 -48.29 -16.42
N CYS A 305 -41.77 -47.72 -15.26
CA CYS A 305 -43.00 -48.12 -14.57
C CYS A 305 -43.34 -47.27 -13.33
N CYS A 306 -44.65 -47.24 -13.09
CA CYS A 306 -45.46 -46.44 -12.17
C CYS A 306 -45.33 -46.79 -10.67
N VAL A 307 -45.67 -45.78 -9.85
CA VAL A 307 -46.56 -45.81 -8.64
C VAL A 307 -46.28 -46.87 -7.56
N MET A 308 -45.82 -46.41 -6.38
CA MET A 308 -46.64 -46.21 -5.16
C MET A 308 -45.97 -45.16 -4.25
#